data_AF-A0A2G5XD98-F1
#
_entry.id   AF-A0A2G5XD98-F1
#
_cell.length_a   1.000
_cell.length_b   1.000
_cell.length_c   1.000
_cell.angle_alpha   90.00
_cell.angle_beta   90.00
_cell.angle_gamma   90.00
#
_symmetry.space_group_name_H-M   'P 1'
#
loop_
_entity.id
_entity.type
_entity.pdbx_description
1 polymer ?
#
loop_
_entity_poly.entity_id
_entity_poly.type
_entity_poly.pdbx_seq_one_letter_code
_entity_poly.pdbx_strand_id
1 'polypeptide(L)'
;MSQMTAVNVIRIEKGKGQEVAARFEKPKAVHTFEGFVRMEVWMKEDVEDHDELHICTTWEDEKYFEAWRKKRAVDKAQARAIQEQNPSGQPEENPILGTELSTYLTLVQHLPAEKD
;
A
#
# COMPACT_ATOMS: atom_id res chain seq x y z
N MET A 1 -9.81 15.62 14.80
CA MET A 1 -9.37 14.25 15.07
C MET A 1 -8.06 14.03 14.33
N SER A 2 -7.03 13.50 14.99
CA SER A 2 -5.73 13.27 14.37
C SER A 2 -5.78 12.02 13.49
N GLN A 3 -5.57 12.18 12.18
CA GLN A 3 -5.54 11.06 11.23
C GLN A 3 -4.24 10.26 11.37
N MET A 4 -4.24 9.00 10.94
CA MET A 4 -3.01 8.21 10.80
C MET A 4 -2.75 7.89 9.33
N THR A 5 -1.48 7.79 8.92
CA THR A 5 -1.09 7.29 7.60
C THR A 5 -0.15 6.11 7.75
N ALA A 6 -0.49 5.00 7.11
CA ALA A 6 0.42 3.87 6.94
C ALA A 6 1.11 3.97 5.59
N VAL A 7 2.43 3.86 5.58
CA VAL A 7 3.26 3.88 4.37
C VAL A 7 3.95 2.53 4.25
N ASN A 8 3.61 1.79 3.19
CA ASN A 8 4.29 0.56 2.83
C ASN A 8 5.24 0.86 1.66
N VAL A 9 6.54 0.93 1.97
CA VAL A 9 7.62 1.08 0.99
C VAL A 9 7.87 -0.26 0.33
N ILE A 10 8.00 -0.26 -0.99
CA ILE A 10 8.31 -1.44 -1.81
C ILE A 10 9.55 -1.10 -2.62
N ARG A 11 10.64 -1.85 -2.41
CA ARG A 11 11.85 -1.79 -3.24
C ARG A 11 11.70 -2.77 -4.39
N ILE A 12 11.99 -2.32 -5.60
CA ILE A 12 11.68 -3.01 -6.85
C ILE A 12 12.91 -2.96 -7.75
N GLU A 13 13.13 -4.00 -8.54
CA GLU A 13 14.14 -3.97 -9.61
C GLU A 13 14.06 -2.70 -10.45
N LYS A 14 15.23 -2.18 -10.82
CA LYS A 14 15.34 -0.90 -11.53
C LYS A 14 14.58 -0.93 -12.87
N GLY A 15 13.82 0.12 -13.16
CA GLY A 15 13.04 0.27 -14.39
C GLY A 15 11.69 -0.47 -14.38
N LYS A 16 11.33 -1.14 -13.28
CA LYS A 16 10.07 -1.89 -13.13
C LYS A 16 9.04 -1.18 -12.25
N GLY A 17 9.36 -0.03 -11.67
CA GLY A 17 8.49 0.71 -10.75
C GLY A 17 7.12 1.05 -11.35
N GLN A 18 7.06 1.53 -12.60
CA GLN A 18 5.78 1.86 -13.25
C GLN A 18 4.91 0.62 -13.51
N GLU A 19 5.51 -0.50 -13.92
CA GLU A 19 4.79 -1.78 -14.12
C GLU A 19 4.14 -2.25 -12.81
N VAL A 20 4.86 -2.12 -11.69
CA VAL A 20 4.34 -2.47 -10.37
C VAL A 20 3.28 -1.45 -9.91
N ALA A 21 3.47 -0.16 -10.18
CA ALA A 21 2.52 0.89 -9.82
C ALA A 21 1.16 0.69 -10.51
N ALA A 22 1.14 0.21 -11.76
CA ALA A 22 -0.08 -0.10 -12.50
C ALA A 22 -0.99 -1.12 -11.77
N ARG A 23 -0.41 -1.98 -10.91
CA ARG A 23 -1.16 -2.95 -10.08
C ARG A 23 -2.06 -2.27 -9.04
N PHE A 24 -1.86 -0.98 -8.77
CA PHE A 24 -2.58 -0.19 -7.78
C PHE A 24 -3.56 0.82 -8.39
N GLU A 25 -3.65 0.95 -9.72
CA GLU A 25 -4.59 1.85 -10.40
C GLU A 25 -6.05 1.54 -10.07
N LYS A 26 -6.38 0.25 -9.92
CA LYS A 26 -7.72 -0.20 -9.54
C LYS A 26 -7.75 -0.47 -8.04
N PRO A 27 -8.52 0.30 -7.25
CA PRO A 27 -8.61 0.08 -5.82
C PRO A 27 -9.38 -1.22 -5.56
N LYS A 28 -8.69 -2.25 -5.05
CA LYS A 28 -9.27 -3.59 -4.88
C LYS A 28 -10.43 -3.62 -3.88
N ALA A 29 -10.20 -3.12 -2.66
CA ALA A 29 -11.18 -3.12 -1.58
C ALA A 29 -10.89 -2.13 -0.46
N VAL A 30 -9.67 -1.61 -0.33
CA VAL A 30 -9.28 -0.75 0.81
C VAL A 30 -10.20 0.47 0.99
N HIS A 31 -10.69 1.03 -0.12
CA HIS A 31 -11.57 2.18 -0.15
C HIS A 31 -12.98 1.94 0.42
N THR A 32 -13.36 0.69 0.68
CA THR A 32 -14.68 0.34 1.22
C THR A 32 -14.69 0.16 2.74
N PHE A 33 -13.52 0.29 3.39
CA PHE A 33 -13.39 0.12 4.83
C PHE A 33 -13.75 1.42 5.56
N GLU A 34 -14.42 1.29 6.70
CA GLU A 34 -14.77 2.41 7.57
C GLU A 34 -13.50 3.19 7.96
N GLY A 35 -13.62 4.52 7.98
CA GLY A 35 -12.53 5.42 8.34
C GLY A 35 -11.40 5.52 7.31
N PHE A 36 -11.52 4.93 6.12
CA PHE A 36 -10.59 5.18 5.01
C PHE A 36 -10.73 6.61 4.50
N VAL A 37 -9.61 7.34 4.42
CA VAL A 37 -9.59 8.72 3.92
C VAL A 37 -9.13 8.75 2.47
N ARG A 38 -7.96 8.18 2.18
CA ARG A 38 -7.39 8.10 0.83
C ARG A 38 -6.28 7.07 0.73
N MET A 39 -5.96 6.72 -0.51
CA MET A 39 -4.77 5.95 -0.86
C MET A 39 -4.00 6.72 -1.92
N GLU A 40 -2.69 6.78 -1.74
CA GLU A 40 -1.76 7.40 -2.67
C GLU A 40 -0.64 6.40 -2.98
N VAL A 41 -0.12 6.46 -4.21
CA VAL A 41 1.04 5.69 -4.63
C VAL A 41 2.07 6.69 -5.12
N TRP A 42 3.16 6.81 -4.39
CA TRP A 42 4.26 7.69 -4.78
C TRP A 42 5.40 6.83 -5.32
N MET A 43 6.04 7.29 -6.39
CA MET A 43 7.31 6.76 -6.83
C MET A 43 8.40 7.70 -6.32
N LYS A 44 9.34 7.17 -5.55
CA LYS A 44 10.46 7.97 -5.06
C LYS A 44 11.40 8.27 -6.22
N GLU A 45 11.71 9.54 -6.39
CA GLU A 45 12.72 10.01 -7.34
C GLU A 45 14.12 9.91 -6.72
N ASP A 46 15.16 10.04 -7.55
CA ASP A 46 16.58 10.06 -7.10
C ASP A 46 17.06 8.79 -6.38
N VAL A 47 16.57 7.62 -6.82
CA VAL A 47 17.08 6.31 -6.41
C VAL A 47 17.85 5.68 -7.58
N GLU A 48 19.14 5.40 -7.41
CA GLU A 48 20.02 4.94 -8.50
C GLU A 48 19.93 3.43 -8.75
N ASP A 49 19.90 2.63 -7.68
CA ASP A 49 20.09 1.18 -7.69
C ASP A 49 18.79 0.37 -7.79
N HIS A 50 17.67 0.96 -7.37
CA HIS A 50 16.33 0.34 -7.46
C HIS A 50 15.26 1.36 -7.81
N ASP A 51 14.04 0.88 -8.07
CA ASP A 51 12.85 1.71 -8.04
C ASP A 51 12.15 1.52 -6.70
N GLU A 52 11.57 2.58 -6.16
CA GLU A 52 10.94 2.55 -4.84
C GLU A 52 9.53 3.16 -4.91
N LEU A 53 8.52 2.37 -4.52
CA LEU A 53 7.14 2.81 -4.41
C LEU A 53 6.72 2.94 -2.96
N HIS A 54 6.03 4.03 -2.62
CA HIS A 54 5.44 4.25 -1.31
C HIS A 54 3.92 4.14 -1.44
N ILE A 55 3.36 3.07 -0.91
CA ILE A 55 1.92 2.85 -0.89
C ILE A 55 1.38 3.45 0.41
N CYS A 56 0.77 4.62 0.31
CA CYS A 56 0.28 5.40 1.45
C CYS A 56 -1.23 5.20 1.60
N THR A 57 -1.69 4.89 2.80
CA THR A 57 -3.12 4.85 3.13
C THR A 57 -3.38 5.69 4.36
N THR A 58 -4.23 6.70 4.25
CA THR A 58 -4.62 7.57 5.35
C THR A 58 -5.97 7.14 5.89
N TRP A 59 -6.10 7.17 7.22
CA TRP A 59 -7.26 6.73 7.97
C TRP A 59 -7.65 7.77 9.03
N GLU A 60 -8.92 7.83 9.35
CA GLU A 60 -9.47 8.71 10.39
C GLU A 60 -8.94 8.37 11.78
N ASP A 61 -8.64 7.10 12.04
CA ASP A 61 -8.14 6.57 13.31
C ASP A 61 -7.33 5.27 13.07
N GLU A 62 -6.36 4.99 13.94
CA GLU A 62 -5.53 3.77 13.91
C GLU A 62 -6.36 2.48 14.01
N LYS A 63 -7.46 2.49 14.76
CA LYS A 63 -8.33 1.31 14.92
C LYS A 63 -8.88 0.81 13.57
N TYR A 64 -9.14 1.72 12.64
CA TYR A 64 -9.68 1.41 11.31
C TYR A 64 -8.62 0.75 10.43
N PHE A 65 -7.40 1.29 10.45
CA PHE A 65 -6.25 0.68 9.80
C PHE A 65 -5.98 -0.74 10.32
N GLU A 66 -5.99 -0.93 11.64
CA GLU A 66 -5.73 -2.24 12.25
C GLU A 66 -6.82 -3.27 11.91
N ALA A 67 -8.09 -2.86 11.86
CA ALA A 67 -9.18 -3.71 11.40
C ALA A 67 -9.00 -4.15 9.93
N TRP A 68 -8.64 -3.22 9.05
CA TRP A 68 -8.32 -3.52 7.65
C TRP A 68 -7.12 -4.47 7.52
N ARG A 69 -6.03 -4.19 8.24
CA ARG A 69 -4.79 -4.97 8.21
C ARG A 69 -5.02 -6.42 8.64
N LYS A 70 -5.83 -6.65 9.67
CA LYS A 70 -6.21 -7.99 10.13
C LYS A 70 -6.94 -8.78 9.04
N LYS A 71 -7.95 -8.17 8.40
CA LYS A 71 -8.68 -8.82 7.30
C LYS A 71 -7.75 -9.15 6.12
N ARG A 72 -6.87 -8.22 5.75
CA ARG A 72 -5.86 -8.44 4.70
C ARG A 72 -4.92 -9.62 5.00
N ALA A 73 -4.52 -9.80 6.26
CA ALA A 73 -3.68 -10.93 6.66
C ALA A 73 -4.39 -12.27 6.46
N VAL A 74 -5.68 -12.35 6.80
CA VAL A 74 -6.52 -13.52 6.57
C VAL A 74 -6.66 -13.82 5.08
N ASP A 75 -6.99 -12.80 4.27
CA ASP A 75 -7.14 -12.95 2.82
C ASP A 75 -5.83 -13.47 2.17
N LYS A 76 -4.68 -12.94 2.60
CA LYS A 76 -3.36 -13.37 2.10
C LYS A 76 -3.03 -14.82 2.48
N ALA A 77 -3.36 -15.22 3.72
CA ALA A 77 -3.17 -16.60 4.17
C ALA A 77 -4.03 -17.58 3.37
N GLN A 78 -5.29 -17.22 3.12
CA GLN A 78 -6.20 -18.02 2.30
C GLN A 78 -5.73 -18.13 0.84
N ALA A 79 -5.30 -17.02 0.23
CA ALA A 79 -4.78 -17.02 -1.14
C ALA A 79 -3.54 -17.93 -1.29
N ARG A 80 -2.64 -17.91 -0.29
CA ARG A 80 -1.47 -18.81 -0.24
C ARG A 80 -1.87 -20.28 -0.13
N ALA A 81 -2.81 -20.60 0.76
CA ALA A 81 -3.30 -21.97 0.93
C ALA A 81 -3.94 -22.52 -0.37
N ILE A 82 -4.63 -21.69 -1.15
CA ILE A 82 -5.19 -22.07 -2.46
C ILE A 82 -4.09 -22.30 -3.50
N GLN A 83 -3.03 -21.48 -3.53
CA GLN A 83 -1.88 -21.68 -4.42
C GLN A 83 -1.12 -22.97 -4.11
N GLU A 84 -0.93 -23.32 -2.83
CA GLU A 84 -0.24 -24.55 -2.41
C GLU A 84 -1.00 -25.82 -2.81
N GLN A 85 -2.31 -25.73 -3.08
CA GLN A 85 -3.15 -26.85 -3.54
C GLN A 85 -3.18 -27.03 -5.07
N ASN A 86 -2.67 -26.06 -5.85
CA ASN A 86 -2.61 -26.11 -7.31
C ASN A 86 -1.25 -25.59 -7.84
N PRO A 87 -0.19 -26.43 -7.86
CA PRO A 87 1.17 -26.01 -8.21
C PRO A 87 1.42 -25.81 -9.72
N SER A 88 0.40 -25.60 -10.54
CA SER A 88 0.48 -25.60 -12.01
C SER A 88 0.95 -24.28 -12.65
N GLY A 89 1.47 -23.31 -11.88
CA GLY A 89 2.00 -22.05 -12.39
C GLY A 89 3.52 -22.05 -12.51
N GLN A 90 4.06 -21.64 -13.66
CA GLN A 90 5.46 -21.20 -13.73
C GLN A 90 5.69 -20.08 -12.71
N PRO A 91 6.88 -20.00 -12.07
CA PRO A 91 7.18 -18.90 -11.16
C PRO A 91 7.15 -17.60 -11.96
N GLU A 92 6.12 -16.78 -11.76
CA GLU A 92 6.13 -15.41 -12.28
C GLU A 92 7.32 -14.68 -11.65
N GLU A 93 8.16 -14.06 -12.48
CA GLU A 93 9.21 -13.17 -12.01
C GLU A 93 8.58 -12.07 -11.15
N ASN A 94 8.96 -12.04 -9.87
CA ASN A 94 8.48 -11.04 -8.93
C ASN A 94 9.59 -9.97 -8.77
N PRO A 95 9.42 -8.78 -9.38
CA PRO A 95 10.46 -7.73 -9.34
C PRO A 95 10.59 -7.06 -7.96
N ILE A 96 9.85 -7.50 -6.94
CA ILE A 96 9.87 -6.93 -5.59
C ILE A 96 11.06 -7.48 -4.81
N LEU A 97 11.99 -6.59 -4.45
CA LEU A 97 13.20 -6.86 -3.67
C LEU A 97 12.93 -6.89 -2.16
N GLY A 98 11.94 -6.12 -1.69
CA GLY A 98 11.59 -6.06 -0.28
C GLY A 98 10.49 -5.05 0.03
N THR A 99 9.94 -5.13 1.24
CA THR A 99 8.90 -4.20 1.72
C THR A 99 9.14 -3.78 3.15
N GLU A 100 8.82 -2.54 3.47
CA GLU A 100 8.92 -1.97 4.82
C GLU A 100 7.66 -1.16 5.14
N LEU A 101 7.04 -1.45 6.28
CA LEU A 101 5.82 -0.78 6.73
C LEU A 101 6.13 0.18 7.88
N SER A 102 5.71 1.43 7.74
CA SER A 102 5.75 2.44 8.81
C SER A 102 4.38 3.08 9.00
N THR A 103 4.11 3.57 10.21
CA THR A 103 2.87 4.28 10.54
C THR A 103 3.19 5.67 11.10
N TYR A 104 2.37 6.65 10.76
CA TYR A 104 2.57 8.06 11.10
C TYR A 104 1.29 8.65 11.67
N LEU A 105 1.40 9.38 12.78
CA LEU A 105 0.30 10.19 13.32
C LEU A 105 0.37 11.60 12.73
N THR A 106 -0.75 12.08 12.20
CA THR A 106 -0.88 13.45 11.71
C THR A 106 -1.05 14.39 12.90
N LEU A 107 0.02 15.10 13.24
CA LEU A 107 -0.01 16.08 14.33
C LEU A 107 -0.61 17.42 13.89
N VAL A 108 -0.30 17.86 12.66
CA VAL A 108 -0.75 19.14 12.09
C VAL A 108 -0.99 18.95 10.59
N GLN A 109 -2.04 19.58 10.05
CA GLN A 109 -2.34 19.63 8.62
C GLN A 109 -2.89 21.01 8.25
N HIS A 110 -2.49 21.52 7.08
CA HIS A 110 -3.09 22.70 6.47
C HIS A 110 -3.83 22.28 5.20
N LEU A 111 -5.08 22.71 5.06
CA LEU A 111 -5.88 22.54 3.85
C LEU A 111 -5.87 23.85 3.05
N PRO A 112 -6.17 23.81 1.73
CA PRO A 112 -6.34 25.03 0.96
C PRO A 112 -7.31 25.98 1.65
N ALA A 113 -7.03 27.29 1.61
CA ALA A 113 -7.97 28.29 2.11
C ALA A 113 -9.31 28.12 1.38
N GLU A 114 -10.42 28.23 2.11
CA GLU A 114 -11.75 28.27 1.50
C GLU A 114 -11.77 29.42 0.49
N LYS A 115 -12.24 29.12 -0.74
CA LYS A 115 -12.49 30.17 -1.72
C LYS A 115 -13.87 30.75 -1.39
N ASP A 116 -13.90 32.02 -1.01
CA ASP A 116 -15.13 32.82 -0.85
C ASP A 116 -15.96 32.84 -2.16
#